data_AF-A0A7V2U7X7-F1
#
_entry.id   AF-A0A7V2U7X7-F1
#
_cell.length_a   1.000
_cell.length_b   1.000
_cell.length_c   1.000
_cell.angle_alpha   90.00
_cell.angle_beta   90.00
_cell.angle_gamma   90.00
#
_symmetry.space_group_name_H-M   'P 1'
#
loop_
_entity.id
_entity.type
_entity.pdbx_description
1 polymer ?
#
loop_
_entity_poly.entity_id
_entity_poly.type
_entity_poly.pdbx_seq_one_letter_code
_entity_poly.pdbx_strand_id
1 'polypeptide(L)'
;MNEKCATIGREGISQIPEETTGFPAGNPPHDPLPGAASGRPLSLAWMTDDLLRYTREVWSRAYGRPVSEDEAIEMLLNVKRFAEVMLKAAGQKGGVRE
;
A
#
# COMPACT_ATOMS: atom_id res chain seq x y z
N MET A 1 -16.20 -57.07 7.73
CA MET A 1 -16.80 -56.74 9.04
C MET A 1 -17.24 -55.30 9.01
N ASN A 2 -18.47 -55.08 9.45
CA ASN A 2 -19.25 -53.83 9.44
C ASN A 2 -18.58 -52.80 10.39
N GLU A 3 -18.79 -51.48 10.37
CA GLU A 3 -20.04 -50.73 10.60
C GLU A 3 -19.90 -49.25 10.17
N LYS A 4 -21.03 -48.65 9.78
CA LYS A 4 -21.25 -47.22 9.54
C LYS A 4 -21.62 -46.49 10.84
N CYS A 5 -21.65 -45.15 10.74
CA CYS A 5 -22.40 -44.13 11.51
C CYS A 5 -21.58 -43.31 12.51
N ALA A 6 -21.85 -42.04 12.76
CA ALA A 6 -22.58 -40.97 12.08
C ALA A 6 -22.34 -39.68 12.88
N THR A 7 -22.52 -38.55 12.21
CA THR A 7 -22.61 -37.15 12.66
C THR A 7 -23.17 -36.88 14.06
N ILE A 8 -22.46 -36.04 14.83
CA ILE A 8 -22.94 -35.07 15.85
C ILE A 8 -21.91 -33.92 15.78
N GLY A 9 -22.19 -32.63 15.60
CA GLY A 9 -23.21 -31.78 16.17
C GLY A 9 -22.48 -30.61 16.86
N ARG A 10 -22.69 -29.40 16.34
CA ARG A 10 -22.28 -28.07 16.83
C ARG A 10 -22.42 -27.92 18.36
N GLU A 11 -21.42 -27.36 19.04
CA GLU A 11 -21.48 -26.31 20.09
C GLU A 11 -20.19 -26.21 20.92
N GLY A 12 -19.79 -24.97 21.28
CA GLY A 12 -19.22 -24.70 22.61
C GLY A 12 -17.69 -24.72 22.79
N ILE A 13 -17.06 -23.58 22.47
CA ILE A 13 -15.82 -22.97 23.00
C ILE A 13 -15.19 -23.67 24.24
N SER A 14 -13.92 -24.10 24.13
CA SER A 14 -13.05 -24.31 25.30
C SER A 14 -11.59 -23.95 24.98
N GLN A 15 -11.31 -22.67 25.25
CA GLN A 15 -10.06 -22.05 25.71
C GLN A 15 -8.72 -22.72 25.33
N ILE A 16 -7.97 -22.06 24.44
CA ILE A 16 -6.51 -22.24 24.32
C ILE A 16 -5.84 -21.08 25.09
N PRO A 17 -4.81 -21.31 25.92
CA PRO A 17 -4.28 -20.33 26.87
C PRO A 17 -3.57 -19.15 26.19
N GLU A 18 -3.73 -17.96 26.76
CA GLU A 18 -3.06 -16.73 26.36
C GLU A 18 -1.54 -16.85 26.58
N GLU A 19 -0.80 -17.05 25.50
CA GLU A 19 0.65 -16.83 25.50
C GLU A 19 0.89 -15.32 25.46
N THR A 20 1.32 -14.79 26.61
CA THR A 20 1.53 -13.37 26.88
C THR A 20 2.75 -12.82 26.12
N THR A 21 2.60 -12.51 24.83
CA THR A 21 3.52 -11.55 24.20
C THR A 21 3.07 -10.15 24.60
N GLY A 22 3.78 -9.55 25.57
CA GLY A 22 3.38 -8.34 26.27
C GLY A 22 3.28 -7.07 25.42
N PHE A 23 2.17 -6.92 24.68
CA PHE A 23 1.64 -5.65 24.22
C PHE A 23 0.11 -5.71 24.26
N PRO A 24 -0.59 -4.80 24.96
CA PRO A 24 -2.03 -4.77 24.90
C PRO A 24 -2.46 -4.41 23.48
N ALA A 25 -3.32 -5.26 22.88
CA ALA A 25 -4.06 -4.92 21.67
C ALA A 25 -5.05 -3.80 22.04
N GLY A 26 -4.57 -2.55 21.99
CA GLY A 26 -5.42 -1.39 22.01
C GLY A 26 -6.30 -1.45 20.78
N ASN A 27 -7.58 -1.77 20.97
CA ASN A 27 -8.59 -1.71 19.94
C ASN A 27 -9.20 -0.30 19.99
N PRO A 28 -8.78 0.68 19.17
CA PRO A 28 -9.57 1.89 19.03
C PRO A 28 -10.85 1.52 18.28
N PRO A 29 -12.04 1.88 18.77
CA PRO A 29 -13.24 1.85 17.95
C PRO A 29 -13.03 2.88 16.84
N HIS A 30 -12.60 2.42 15.67
CA HIS A 30 -12.73 3.19 14.45
C HIS A 30 -14.20 3.17 14.06
N ASP A 31 -14.95 4.18 14.49
CA ASP A 31 -16.19 4.55 13.83
C ASP A 31 -15.88 4.81 12.35
N PRO A 32 -16.50 4.10 11.38
CA PRO A 32 -16.30 4.39 9.98
C PRO A 32 -16.96 5.74 9.67
N LEU A 33 -16.16 6.79 9.57
CA LEU A 33 -16.61 8.04 8.96
C LEU A 33 -16.97 7.72 7.48
N PRO A 34 -18.20 7.99 7.00
CA PRO A 34 -18.52 7.78 5.60
C PRO A 34 -17.72 8.78 4.77
N GLY A 35 -16.67 8.31 4.11
CA GLY A 35 -15.78 9.14 3.29
C GLY A 35 -14.28 8.95 3.55
N ALA A 36 -13.87 8.07 4.48
CA ALA A 36 -12.45 7.76 4.67
C ALA A 36 -11.90 6.98 3.46
N ALA A 37 -11.22 7.68 2.56
CA ALA A 37 -10.33 7.09 1.56
C ALA A 37 -9.15 6.41 2.27
N SER A 38 -9.41 5.21 2.80
CA SER A 38 -8.41 4.33 3.40
C SER A 38 -7.44 3.86 2.33
N GLY A 39 -6.31 4.55 2.18
CA GLY A 39 -5.23 4.05 1.32
C GLY A 39 -4.20 5.07 0.84
N ARG A 40 -4.42 6.37 1.04
CA ARG A 40 -3.48 7.38 0.53
C ARG A 40 -2.47 7.79 1.61
N PRO A 41 -1.23 7.25 1.64
CA PRO A 41 -0.20 7.80 2.51
C PRO A 41 -0.04 9.30 2.25
N LEU A 42 0.16 10.08 3.32
CA LEU A 42 0.23 11.56 3.37
C LEU A 42 1.26 12.24 2.42
N SER A 43 1.90 11.49 1.52
CA SER A 43 2.91 11.93 0.54
C SER A 43 2.42 11.92 -0.92
N LEU A 44 1.14 11.63 -1.18
CA LEU A 44 0.57 11.65 -2.55
C LEU A 44 -0.15 12.95 -2.91
N ALA A 45 -0.24 13.93 -2.01
CA ALA A 45 -0.97 15.18 -2.25
C ALA A 45 -0.54 15.95 -3.51
N TRP A 46 0.70 15.76 -3.98
CA TRP A 46 1.23 16.37 -5.20
C TRP A 46 0.81 15.66 -6.49
N MET A 47 0.34 14.41 -6.42
CA MET A 47 -0.18 13.68 -7.58
C MET A 47 -1.66 14.00 -7.74
N THR A 48 -2.01 14.75 -8.77
CA THR A 48 -3.42 15.00 -9.11
C THR A 48 -4.00 13.83 -9.89
N ASP A 49 -5.32 13.67 -9.86
CA ASP A 49 -6.02 12.67 -10.68
C ASP A 49 -5.79 12.88 -12.18
N ASP A 50 -5.68 14.14 -12.63
CA ASP A 50 -5.33 14.47 -14.01
C ASP A 50 -3.94 13.96 -14.39
N LEU A 51 -2.96 14.10 -13.49
CA LEU A 51 -1.61 13.60 -13.72
C LEU A 51 -1.59 12.06 -13.80
N LEU A 52 -2.33 11.38 -12.92
CA LEU A 52 -2.45 9.92 -12.94
C LEU A 52 -3.14 9.44 -14.23
N ARG A 53 -4.27 10.07 -14.61
CA ARG A 53 -4.98 9.75 -15.85
C ARG A 53 -4.07 9.92 -17.07
N TYR A 54 -3.40 11.06 -17.18
CA TYR A 54 -2.50 11.34 -18.29
C TYR A 54 -1.33 10.36 -18.36
N THR A 55 -0.73 10.04 -17.21
CA THR A 55 0.34 9.04 -17.12
C THR A 55 -0.15 7.69 -17.64
N ARG A 56 -1.32 7.24 -17.19
CA ARG A 56 -1.90 5.98 -17.66
C ARG A 56 -2.13 5.99 -19.16
N GLU A 57 -2.69 7.06 -19.73
CA GLU A 57 -2.98 7.15 -21.17
C GLU A 57 -1.70 7.06 -22.02
N VAL A 58 -0.68 7.87 -21.68
CA VAL A 58 0.58 7.92 -22.43
C VAL A 58 1.30 6.58 -22.36
N TRP A 59 1.41 5.99 -21.17
CA TRP A 59 2.17 4.76 -20.99
C TRP A 59 1.40 3.52 -21.44
N SER A 60 0.06 3.52 -21.37
CA SER A 60 -0.72 2.44 -21.95
C SER A 60 -0.53 2.37 -23.47
N ARG A 61 -0.51 3.54 -24.13
CA ARG A 61 -0.21 3.63 -25.55
C ARG A 61 1.22 3.19 -25.87
N ALA A 62 2.20 3.61 -25.07
CA ALA A 62 3.61 3.28 -25.29
C ALA A 62 3.88 1.79 -25.11
N TYR A 63 3.27 1.15 -24.11
CA TYR A 63 3.46 -0.28 -23.83
C TYR A 63 2.51 -1.19 -24.61
N GLY A 64 1.50 -0.65 -25.28
CA GLY A 64 0.49 -1.44 -25.98
C GLY A 64 -0.39 -2.29 -25.05
N ARG A 65 -0.39 -2.00 -23.74
CA ARG A 65 -1.22 -2.66 -22.72
C ARG A 65 -1.79 -1.62 -21.76
N PRO A 66 -2.95 -1.86 -21.13
CA PRO A 66 -3.46 -0.96 -20.10
C PRO A 66 -2.49 -0.87 -18.92
N VAL A 67 -2.28 0.35 -18.42
CA VAL A 67 -1.54 0.68 -17.20
C VAL A 67 -2.53 0.97 -16.07
N SER A 68 -2.37 0.28 -14.95
CA SER A 68 -3.19 0.46 -13.75
C SER A 68 -2.87 1.78 -13.04
N GLU A 69 -3.72 2.15 -12.07
CA GLU A 69 -3.46 3.31 -11.24
C GLU A 69 -2.23 3.12 -10.35
N ASP A 70 -2.10 1.95 -9.73
CA ASP A 70 -0.92 1.60 -8.91
C ASP A 70 0.37 1.69 -9.71
N GLU A 71 0.38 1.15 -10.94
CA GLU A 71 1.53 1.24 -11.84
C GLU A 71 1.88 2.72 -12.14
N ALA A 72 0.87 3.55 -12.41
CA ALA A 72 1.10 4.98 -12.65
C ALA A 72 1.65 5.71 -11.41
N ILE A 73 1.17 5.37 -10.21
CA ILE A 73 1.71 5.89 -8.95
C ILE A 73 3.18 5.51 -8.80
N GLU A 74 3.54 4.25 -9.02
CA GLU A 74 4.92 3.77 -8.93
C GLU A 74 5.84 4.47 -9.93
N MET A 75 5.37 4.66 -11.16
CA MET A 75 6.12 5.37 -12.20
C MET A 75 6.40 6.83 -11.80
N LEU A 76 5.40 7.53 -11.27
CA LEU A 76 5.56 8.91 -10.80
C LEU A 76 6.50 9.00 -9.59
N LEU A 77 6.44 8.04 -8.66
CA LEU A 77 7.40 7.95 -7.55
C LEU A 77 8.83 7.74 -8.05
N ASN A 78 9.02 6.88 -9.05
CA ASN A 78 10.33 6.62 -9.64
C ASN A 78 10.92 7.87 -10.30
N VAL A 79 10.09 8.64 -11.03
CA VAL A 79 10.49 9.92 -11.63
C VAL A 79 10.90 10.93 -10.56
N LYS A 80 10.11 11.04 -9.47
CA LYS A 80 10.44 11.93 -8.35
C LYS A 80 11.79 11.57 -7.72
N ARG A 81 12.00 10.29 -7.38
CA ARG A 81 13.26 9.82 -6.80
C ARG A 81 14.45 10.09 -7.72
N PHE A 82 14.27 9.87 -9.03
CA PHE A 82 15.30 10.16 -10.01
C PHE A 82 15.68 11.65 -10.03
N ALA A 83 14.68 12.55 -10.04
CA ALA A 83 14.93 13.99 -9.97
C ALA A 83 15.66 14.40 -8.68
N GLU A 84 15.28 13.84 -7.54
CA GLU A 84 15.95 14.09 -6.25
C GLU A 84 17.42 13.66 -6.28
N VAL A 85 17.73 12.51 -6.88
CA VAL A 85 19.12 12.04 -7.05
C VAL A 85 19.90 12.97 -7.97
N MET A 86 19.32 13.43 -9.08
CA MET A 86 19.97 14.36 -9.99
C MET A 86 20.27 15.71 -9.34
N LEU A 87 19.34 16.24 -8.54
CA LEU A 87 19.55 17.48 -7.78
C LEU A 87 20.68 17.35 -6.76
N LYS A 88 20.73 16.23 -6.02
CA LYS A 88 21.84 15.93 -5.09
C LYS A 88 23.18 15.81 -5.81
N ALA A 89 23.21 15.19 -7.00
CA ALA A 89 24.42 15.06 -7.79
C ALA A 89 24.91 16.43 -8.33
N ALA A 90 23.98 17.30 -8.72
CA ALA A 90 24.30 18.66 -9.17
C ALA A 90 24.86 19.53 -8.03
N GLY A 91 24.27 19.46 -6.84
CA GLY A 91 24.74 20.20 -5.66
C GLY A 91 26.13 19.78 -5.16
N GLN A 92 26.51 18.53 -5.34
CA GLN A 92 27.84 18.03 -4.94
C GLN A 92 28.99 18.54 -5.83
N LYS A 93 28.71 19.09 -7.03
CA LYS A 93 29.74 19.67 -7.90
C LYS A 93 30.26 21.04 -7.43
N GLY A 94 29.71 21.61 -6.36
CA GLY A 94 30.15 22.89 -5.78
C GLY A 94 31.10 22.79 -4.59
N GLY A 95 31.51 21.58 -4.17
CA GLY A 95 32.17 21.37 -2.88
C GLY A 95 33.58 20.79 -2.95
N VAL A 96 34.53 21.42 -3.65
CA VAL A 96 35.97 21.47 -3.28
C VAL A 96 36.60 22.69 -3.98
N ARG A 97 37.01 23.69 -3.19
CA ARG A 97 38.31 24.39 -3.25
C ARG A 97 38.29 25.62 -2.33
N GLU A 98 38.74 25.41 -1.08
CA GLU A 98 39.59 26.36 -0.35
C GLU A 98 40.72 25.55 0.30
#